data_AF-A0A139A7M1-F1
#
_entry.id   AF-A0A139A7M1-F1
#
_cell.length_a   1.000
_cell.length_b   1.000
_cell.length_c   1.000
_cell.angle_alpha   90.00
_cell.angle_beta   90.00
_cell.angle_gamma   90.00
#
_symmetry.space_group_name_H-M   'P 1'
#
loop_
_entity.id
_entity.type
_entity.pdbx_description
1 polymer ?
#
loop_
_entity_poly.entity_id
_entity_poly.type
_entity_poly.pdbx_seq_one_letter_code
_entity_poly.pdbx_strand_id
1 'polypeptide(L)'
;MNATAEDDFESPPPYTPQAHPTQLIFRTPRSLLTPPGQPPTEHPPNPLAPPSLQPDSALGQSAPIPSKTYAAILSGTSATFKGLVIPRRIVVLSLLGGVDLDLRGGILEPQVVTQIECCAILGGITVRAPLEFPIEINGFAILGGFSDVRGTQFDKKSIREPLLSESSLFPEQAQDASAVVTGFSLLGGVAVMT
;
A
#
# COMPACT_ATOMS: atom_id res chain seq x y z
N MET A 1 18.32 -58.25 43.10
CA MET A 1 17.78 -57.76 41.81
C MET A 1 18.17 -56.30 41.68
N ASN A 2 18.97 -55.93 40.67
CA ASN A 2 18.85 -54.60 40.07
C ASN A 2 19.39 -54.66 38.63
N ALA A 3 18.52 -54.33 37.68
CA ALA A 3 18.75 -54.31 36.25
C ALA A 3 18.34 -52.94 35.75
N THR A 4 19.23 -52.23 35.04
CA THR A 4 18.92 -51.13 34.10
C THR A 4 20.22 -50.88 33.32
N ALA A 5 20.43 -51.52 32.17
CA ALA A 5 20.03 -51.05 30.83
C ALA A 5 20.65 -49.68 30.51
N GLU A 6 21.75 -49.71 29.78
CA GLU A 6 22.40 -48.53 29.20
C GLU A 6 21.65 -48.17 27.92
N ASP A 7 20.86 -47.09 27.98
CA ASP A 7 20.20 -46.50 26.82
C ASP A 7 21.18 -45.56 26.09
N ASP A 8 21.74 -46.04 24.99
CA ASP A 8 22.50 -45.30 23.98
C ASP A 8 21.56 -44.26 23.31
N PHE A 9 21.52 -43.04 23.87
CA PHE A 9 20.76 -41.92 23.30
C PHE A 9 21.61 -41.21 22.24
N GLU A 10 21.62 -41.72 21.01
CA GLU A 10 22.24 -41.07 19.86
C GLU A 10 21.59 -39.69 19.65
N SER A 11 22.40 -38.64 19.74
CA SER A 11 21.93 -37.25 19.65
C SER A 11 21.38 -36.97 18.24
N PRO A 12 20.19 -36.38 18.08
CA PRO A 12 19.68 -36.08 16.75
C PRO A 12 20.57 -35.03 16.05
N PRO A 13 20.77 -35.13 14.72
CA PRO A 13 21.61 -34.21 13.97
C PRO A 13 21.06 -32.76 14.06
N PRO A 14 21.94 -31.74 13.97
CA PRO A 14 21.55 -30.34 14.09
C PRO A 14 20.54 -29.95 13.01
N TYR A 15 19.39 -29.41 13.44
CA TYR A 15 18.35 -28.89 12.56
C TYR A 15 18.90 -27.73 11.72
N THR A 16 18.99 -27.93 10.40
CA THR A 16 19.33 -26.88 9.45
C THR A 16 18.02 -26.31 8.89
N PRO A 17 17.69 -25.02 9.12
CA PRO A 17 16.46 -24.44 8.57
C PRO A 17 16.55 -24.32 7.04
N GLN A 18 15.99 -25.29 6.31
CA GLN A 18 15.71 -25.14 4.88
C GLN A 18 14.49 -24.21 4.72
N ALA A 19 14.74 -22.95 4.38
CA ALA A 19 13.71 -22.01 3.96
C ALA A 19 13.22 -22.36 2.54
N HIS A 20 12.27 -23.30 2.42
CA HIS A 20 11.43 -23.41 1.24
C HIS A 20 10.26 -22.43 1.39
N PRO A 21 10.12 -21.40 0.53
CA PRO A 21 8.91 -20.59 0.53
C PRO A 21 7.74 -21.46 0.02
N THR A 22 7.01 -22.09 0.93
CA THR A 22 5.72 -22.72 0.62
C THR A 22 4.74 -21.61 0.24
N GLN A 23 4.64 -21.30 -1.05
CA GLN A 23 3.58 -20.44 -1.55
C GLN A 23 2.25 -21.19 -1.49
N LEU A 24 1.40 -20.76 -0.56
CA LEU A 24 0.00 -21.19 -0.49
C LEU A 24 -0.79 -20.44 -1.57
N ILE A 25 -0.92 -21.06 -2.74
CA ILE A 25 -1.72 -20.53 -3.85
C ILE A 25 -3.19 -20.90 -3.60
N PHE A 26 -3.98 -19.94 -3.11
CA PHE A 26 -5.44 -20.08 -3.01
C PHE A 26 -6.08 -19.91 -4.38
N ARG A 27 -6.32 -21.02 -5.10
CA ARG A 27 -7.15 -21.03 -6.32
C ARG A 27 -8.62 -21.13 -5.94
N THR A 28 -9.45 -20.26 -6.50
CA THR A 28 -10.90 -20.22 -6.30
C THR A 28 -11.55 -21.59 -6.63
N PRO A 29 -12.43 -22.14 -5.76
CA PRO A 29 -13.04 -23.45 -5.98
C PRO A 29 -14.21 -23.34 -6.96
N ARG A 30 -13.96 -23.48 -8.27
CA ARG A 30 -15.04 -23.69 -9.25
C ARG A 30 -14.78 -24.76 -10.30
N SER A 31 -13.71 -25.54 -10.17
CA SER A 31 -13.37 -26.61 -11.14
C SER A 31 -13.64 -28.05 -10.66
N LEU A 32 -14.44 -28.26 -9.61
CA LEU A 32 -14.79 -29.60 -9.13
C LEU A 32 -16.16 -30.10 -9.61
N LEU A 33 -16.52 -29.85 -10.88
CA LEU A 33 -17.66 -30.53 -11.50
C LEU A 33 -17.32 -30.94 -12.95
N THR A 34 -16.40 -31.90 -13.06
CA THR A 34 -16.20 -32.65 -14.30
C THR A 34 -16.78 -34.05 -14.10
N PRO A 35 -17.91 -34.42 -14.73
CA PRO A 35 -18.36 -35.81 -14.76
C PRO A 35 -17.42 -36.65 -15.65
N PRO A 36 -17.01 -37.86 -15.22
CA PRO A 36 -16.13 -38.71 -16.02
C PRO A 36 -16.92 -39.43 -17.13
N GLY A 37 -16.51 -39.21 -18.38
CA GLY A 37 -16.81 -40.11 -19.51
C GLY A 37 -17.69 -39.53 -20.62
N GLN A 38 -17.11 -38.75 -21.52
CA GLN A 38 -17.59 -38.66 -22.92
C GLN A 38 -16.39 -38.62 -23.89
N PRO A 39 -16.31 -39.54 -24.88
CA PRO A 39 -15.26 -39.53 -25.91
C PRO A 39 -15.46 -38.39 -26.93
N PRO A 40 -14.41 -38.00 -27.68
CA PRO A 40 -14.44 -36.83 -28.56
C PRO A 40 -15.41 -37.07 -29.72
N THR A 41 -16.48 -36.27 -29.79
CA THR A 41 -17.37 -36.25 -30.95
C THR A 41 -17.12 -34.95 -31.71
N GLU A 42 -16.43 -35.09 -32.84
CA GLU A 42 -16.26 -34.07 -33.88
C GLU A 42 -17.66 -33.66 -34.42
N HIS A 43 -17.97 -32.36 -34.49
CA HIS A 43 -19.13 -31.86 -35.22
C HIS A 43 -18.70 -30.74 -36.18
N PRO A 44 -19.09 -30.81 -37.47
CA PRO A 44 -18.70 -29.86 -38.52
C PRO A 44 -19.25 -28.44 -38.31
N PRO A 45 -18.73 -27.42 -39.02
CA PRO A 45 -19.16 -26.04 -38.87
C PRO A 45 -20.58 -25.89 -39.42
N ASN A 46 -21.56 -25.59 -38.56
CA ASN A 46 -22.90 -25.24 -39.02
C ASN A 46 -22.99 -23.71 -39.22
N PRO A 47 -23.14 -23.22 -40.46
CA PRO A 47 -23.30 -21.81 -40.76
C PRO A 47 -24.78 -21.43 -40.61
N LEU A 48 -25.16 -20.80 -39.50
CA LEU A 48 -26.32 -19.90 -39.33
C LEU A 48 -26.48 -19.66 -37.83
N ALA A 49 -25.71 -18.73 -37.27
CA ALA A 49 -26.03 -18.11 -35.99
C ALA A 49 -26.54 -16.69 -36.29
N PRO A 50 -27.67 -16.24 -35.72
CA PRO A 50 -28.08 -14.83 -35.82
C PRO A 50 -26.96 -13.96 -35.22
N PRO A 51 -26.78 -12.71 -35.69
CA PRO A 51 -25.77 -11.83 -35.13
C PRO A 51 -26.07 -11.68 -33.64
N SER A 52 -25.23 -12.31 -32.82
CA SER A 52 -25.17 -12.01 -31.40
C SER A 52 -24.94 -10.50 -31.33
N LEU A 53 -25.94 -9.77 -30.85
CA LEU A 53 -25.78 -8.40 -30.40
C LEU A 53 -24.66 -8.45 -29.38
N GLN A 54 -23.43 -8.18 -29.83
CA GLN A 54 -22.31 -7.93 -28.95
C GLN A 54 -22.76 -6.70 -28.17
N PRO A 55 -22.98 -6.77 -26.85
CA PRO A 55 -23.18 -5.57 -26.08
C PRO A 55 -21.91 -4.76 -26.31
N ASP A 56 -22.10 -3.61 -26.94
CA ASP A 56 -21.13 -2.58 -27.22
C ASP A 56 -20.44 -2.24 -25.89
N SER A 57 -19.41 -3.02 -25.57
CA SER A 57 -18.61 -2.87 -24.35
C SER A 57 -17.55 -1.81 -24.63
N ALA A 58 -17.96 -0.73 -25.29
CA ALA A 58 -17.22 0.51 -25.46
C ALA A 58 -17.67 1.56 -24.43
N LEU A 59 -18.24 1.13 -23.29
CA LEU A 59 -18.13 1.94 -22.07
C LEU A 59 -16.68 1.84 -21.63
N GLY A 60 -15.93 2.93 -21.80
CA GLY A 60 -14.56 3.06 -21.32
C GLY A 60 -14.44 2.51 -19.90
N GLN A 61 -13.87 1.30 -19.80
CA GLN A 61 -13.45 0.75 -18.53
C GLN A 61 -12.25 1.59 -18.12
N SER A 62 -12.52 2.70 -17.44
CA SER A 62 -11.51 3.42 -16.68
C SER A 62 -10.83 2.37 -15.82
N ALA A 63 -9.59 2.03 -16.15
CA ALA A 63 -8.82 1.07 -15.39
C ALA A 63 -8.91 1.46 -13.91
N PRO A 64 -9.14 0.51 -12.98
CA PRO A 64 -9.20 0.82 -11.56
C PRO A 64 -7.92 1.54 -11.15
N ILE A 65 -8.04 2.77 -10.64
CA ILE A 65 -6.90 3.52 -10.14
C ILE A 65 -6.30 2.70 -8.98
N PRO A 66 -4.98 2.38 -8.99
CA PRO A 66 -4.36 1.62 -7.93
C PRO A 66 -4.53 2.36 -6.60
N SER A 67 -5.30 1.77 -5.68
CA SER A 67 -5.58 2.33 -4.36
C SER A 67 -5.38 1.29 -3.26
N LYS A 68 -4.97 1.74 -2.08
CA LYS A 68 -4.64 0.86 -0.95
C LYS A 68 -5.12 1.46 0.35
N THR A 69 -5.74 0.64 1.21
CA THR A 69 -6.31 1.10 2.48
C THR A 69 -5.64 0.39 3.65
N TYR A 70 -5.25 1.15 4.66
CA TYR A 70 -4.69 0.67 5.91
C TYR A 70 -5.56 1.16 7.07
N ALA A 71 -5.96 0.27 7.95
CA ALA A 71 -6.84 0.60 9.07
C ALA A 71 -6.34 -0.01 10.38
N ALA A 72 -6.15 0.83 11.39
CA ALA A 72 -5.78 0.47 12.76
C ALA A 72 -6.95 0.83 13.67
N ILE A 73 -7.77 -0.17 14.06
CA ILE A 73 -8.96 0.09 14.87
C ILE A 73 -8.63 0.06 16.37
N LEU A 74 -8.10 -1.06 16.85
CA LEU A 74 -7.77 -1.28 18.27
C LEU A 74 -6.29 -1.59 18.50
N SER A 75 -5.52 -1.77 17.43
CA SER A 75 -4.10 -2.13 17.45
C SER A 75 -3.35 -1.39 16.36
N GLY A 76 -2.03 -1.31 16.48
CA GLY A 76 -1.18 -0.66 15.50
C GLY A 76 -1.06 -1.45 14.19
N THR A 77 -0.86 -0.75 13.08
CA THR A 77 -0.53 -1.34 11.77
C THR A 77 0.66 -0.60 11.17
N SER A 78 1.59 -1.33 10.56
CA SER A 78 2.74 -0.73 9.87
C SER A 78 2.78 -1.22 8.43
N ALA A 79 3.06 -0.32 7.50
CA ALA A 79 3.19 -0.65 6.08
C ALA A 79 4.44 0.00 5.50
N THR A 80 5.30 -0.81 4.88
CA THR A 80 6.59 -0.38 4.32
C THR A 80 6.61 -0.62 2.82
N PHE A 81 6.97 0.40 2.04
CA PHE A 81 6.96 0.37 0.58
C PHE A 81 8.36 0.14 -0.02
N LYS A 82 9.20 -0.71 0.58
CA LYS A 82 10.57 -0.91 0.10
C LYS A 82 10.60 -1.69 -1.23
N GLY A 83 11.04 -1.04 -2.31
CA GLY A 83 11.12 -1.61 -3.65
C GLY A 83 9.76 -1.81 -4.34
N LEU A 84 8.71 -1.16 -3.82
CA LEU A 84 7.36 -1.25 -4.35
C LEU A 84 6.93 0.09 -4.93
N VAL A 85 6.16 0.05 -6.01
CA VAL A 85 5.50 1.24 -6.57
C VAL A 85 4.43 1.71 -5.57
N ILE A 86 4.48 2.98 -5.22
CA ILE A 86 3.50 3.61 -4.32
C ILE A 86 2.21 3.80 -5.11
N PRO A 87 1.06 3.27 -4.64
CA PRO A 87 -0.21 3.43 -5.33
C PRO A 87 -0.62 4.91 -5.38
N ARG A 88 -1.33 5.29 -6.43
CA ARG A 88 -1.81 6.68 -6.63
C ARG A 88 -2.71 7.19 -5.50
N ARG A 89 -3.42 6.31 -4.80
CA ARG A 89 -4.24 6.68 -3.64
C ARG A 89 -4.03 5.75 -2.45
N ILE A 90 -3.70 6.31 -1.29
CA ILE A 90 -3.58 5.59 -0.03
C ILE A 90 -4.59 6.18 0.94
N VAL A 91 -5.40 5.33 1.56
CA VAL A 91 -6.32 5.73 2.63
C VAL A 91 -5.85 5.10 3.94
N VAL A 92 -5.67 5.91 4.96
CA VAL A 92 -5.18 5.50 6.27
C VAL A 92 -6.19 5.91 7.34
N LEU A 93 -6.72 4.92 8.05
CA LEU A 93 -7.68 5.14 9.13
C LEU A 93 -7.09 4.64 10.46
N SER A 94 -7.08 5.50 11.47
CA SER A 94 -6.71 5.14 12.84
C SER A 94 -7.84 5.52 13.77
N LEU A 95 -8.50 4.53 14.37
CA LEU A 95 -9.55 4.78 15.37
C LEU A 95 -8.91 4.91 16.75
N LEU A 96 -8.60 3.84 17.46
CA LEU A 96 -7.92 3.88 18.77
C LEU A 96 -6.44 3.45 18.68
N GLY A 97 -5.95 3.13 17.48
CA GLY A 97 -4.63 2.55 17.26
C GLY A 97 -3.60 3.55 16.72
N GLY A 98 -2.62 2.99 16.00
CA GLY A 98 -1.58 3.74 15.32
C GLY A 98 -1.33 3.18 13.93
N VAL A 99 -1.13 4.02 12.91
CA VAL A 99 -0.63 3.55 11.61
C VAL A 99 0.75 4.15 11.33
N ASP A 100 1.74 3.32 11.06
CA ASP A 100 3.06 3.74 10.57
C ASP A 100 3.18 3.42 9.08
N LEU A 101 3.33 4.44 8.26
CA LEU A 101 3.44 4.36 6.81
C LEU A 101 4.86 4.74 6.40
N ASP A 102 5.67 3.79 5.95
CA ASP A 102 7.04 4.02 5.51
C ASP A 102 7.17 4.00 3.98
N LEU A 103 7.32 5.19 3.40
CA LEU A 103 7.46 5.45 1.97
C LEU A 103 8.93 5.54 1.52
N ARG A 104 9.91 5.43 2.42
CA ARG A 104 11.34 5.75 2.14
C ARG A 104 12.04 4.82 1.17
N GLY A 105 11.45 3.69 0.82
CA GLY A 105 11.95 2.80 -0.23
C GLY A 105 11.00 2.66 -1.41
N GLY A 106 9.93 3.46 -1.45
CA GLY A 106 8.91 3.38 -2.48
C GLY A 106 9.31 4.14 -3.74
N ILE A 107 8.77 3.73 -4.87
CA ILE A 107 8.95 4.42 -6.14
C ILE A 107 7.65 5.15 -6.44
N LEU A 108 7.72 6.48 -6.58
CA LEU A 108 6.59 7.28 -7.07
C LEU A 108 6.46 7.09 -8.58
N GLU A 109 5.22 7.01 -9.06
CA GLU A 109 4.96 7.02 -10.50
C GLU A 109 5.22 8.45 -11.04
N PRO A 110 6.07 8.62 -12.07
CA PRO A 110 6.26 9.92 -12.68
C PRO A 110 4.95 10.43 -13.26
N GLN A 111 4.75 11.76 -13.25
CA GLN A 111 3.59 12.42 -13.87
C GLN A 111 2.24 12.16 -13.16
N VAL A 112 2.29 11.63 -11.94
CA VAL A 112 1.12 11.29 -11.14
C VAL A 112 1.25 11.89 -9.75
N VAL A 113 0.18 12.55 -9.30
CA VAL A 113 0.06 13.01 -7.92
C VAL A 113 -0.45 11.88 -7.03
N THR A 114 0.35 11.44 -6.06
CA THR A 114 -0.04 10.45 -5.06
C THR A 114 -0.83 11.12 -3.94
N GLN A 115 -2.05 10.66 -3.68
CA GLN A 115 -2.90 11.16 -2.59
C GLN A 115 -2.83 10.22 -1.39
N ILE A 116 -2.49 10.76 -0.22
CA ILE A 116 -2.46 10.04 1.04
C ILE A 116 -3.48 10.68 1.98
N GLU A 117 -4.61 10.00 2.16
CA GLU A 117 -5.70 10.45 3.02
C GLU A 117 -5.56 9.84 4.41
N CYS A 118 -5.34 10.66 5.43
CA CYS A 118 -5.15 10.23 6.81
C CYS A 118 -6.35 10.67 7.66
N CYS A 119 -6.97 9.73 8.36
CA CYS A 119 -8.07 10.00 9.30
C CYS A 119 -7.74 9.36 10.65
N ALA A 120 -7.42 10.18 11.66
CA ALA A 120 -7.08 9.75 13.01
C ALA A 120 -8.16 10.20 14.00
N ILE A 121 -8.89 9.28 14.64
CA ILE A 121 -10.01 9.63 15.51
C ILE A 121 -9.62 9.71 16.98
N LEU A 122 -8.99 8.68 17.54
CA LEU A 122 -8.56 8.53 18.94
C LEU A 122 -7.13 7.95 19.00
N GLY A 123 -6.34 8.16 17.94
CA GLY A 123 -5.09 7.47 17.68
C GLY A 123 -4.09 8.29 16.88
N GLY A 124 -3.03 7.64 16.41
CA GLY A 124 -1.94 8.28 15.67
C GLY A 124 -1.81 7.78 14.23
N ILE A 125 -1.36 8.64 13.33
CA ILE A 125 -0.86 8.24 12.01
C ILE A 125 0.52 8.87 11.81
N THR A 126 1.48 8.07 11.39
CA THR A 126 2.85 8.49 11.14
C THR A 126 3.20 8.17 9.70
N VAL A 127 3.57 9.19 8.93
CA VAL A 127 4.00 9.05 7.54
C VAL A 127 5.48 9.37 7.45
N ARG A 128 6.29 8.36 7.16
CA ARG A 128 7.73 8.48 6.90
C ARG A 128 7.94 8.53 5.41
N ALA A 129 8.58 9.57 4.91
CA ALA A 129 8.85 9.71 3.49
C ALA A 129 10.22 10.35 3.33
N PRO A 130 10.93 10.00 2.26
CA PRO A 130 12.28 10.46 2.05
C PRO A 130 12.27 11.96 1.68
N LEU A 131 13.38 12.65 1.94
CA LEU A 131 13.54 14.10 1.70
C LEU A 131 13.38 14.48 0.22
N GLU A 132 13.63 13.53 -0.67
CA GLU A 132 13.54 13.66 -2.12
C GLU A 132 12.10 13.76 -2.66
N PHE A 133 11.07 13.51 -1.85
CA PHE A 133 9.68 13.57 -2.31
C PHE A 133 9.06 14.95 -2.06
N PRO A 134 8.64 15.67 -3.12
CA PRO A 134 7.87 16.89 -2.95
C PRO A 134 6.48 16.52 -2.39
N ILE A 135 6.29 16.82 -1.10
CA ILE A 135 5.09 16.45 -0.35
C ILE A 135 4.39 17.72 0.11
N GLU A 136 3.18 17.94 -0.41
CA GLU A 136 2.28 18.96 0.10
C GLU A 136 1.46 18.35 1.24
N ILE A 137 1.39 19.04 2.37
CA ILE A 137 0.68 18.54 3.54
C ILE A 137 -0.48 19.47 3.85
N ASN A 138 -1.69 18.94 3.76
CA ASN A 138 -2.92 19.63 4.06
C ASN A 138 -3.61 18.91 5.20
N GLY A 139 -3.79 19.55 6.35
CA GLY A 139 -4.50 18.87 7.43
C GLY A 139 -5.10 19.78 8.47
N PHE A 140 -6.07 19.21 9.18
CA PHE A 140 -6.78 19.87 10.27
C PHE A 140 -6.87 18.96 11.48
N ALA A 141 -6.70 19.54 12.67
CA ALA A 141 -6.80 18.86 13.95
C ALA A 141 -7.79 19.59 14.85
N ILE A 142 -8.66 18.84 15.56
CA ILE A 142 -9.61 19.44 16.52
C ILE A 142 -9.07 19.36 17.95
N LEU A 143 -8.88 18.14 18.48
CA LEU A 143 -8.42 17.83 19.85
C LEU A 143 -7.11 17.02 19.79
N GLY A 144 -6.21 17.40 18.88
CA GLY A 144 -4.99 16.67 18.56
C GLY A 144 -3.92 17.55 17.92
N GLY A 145 -2.92 16.93 17.30
CA GLY A 145 -1.82 17.61 16.62
C GLY A 145 -1.62 17.13 15.18
N PHE A 146 -1.40 18.09 14.28
CA PHE A 146 -0.98 17.81 12.91
C PHE A 146 0.40 18.44 12.71
N SER A 147 1.42 17.61 12.51
CA SER A 147 2.83 18.06 12.51
C SER A 147 3.52 17.73 11.19
N ASP A 148 4.14 18.74 10.60
CA ASP A 148 5.09 18.61 9.50
C ASP A 148 6.50 18.89 10.03
N VAL A 149 7.33 17.85 10.13
CA VAL A 149 8.74 18.01 10.53
C VAL A 149 9.69 18.00 9.33
N ARG A 150 9.18 18.15 8.09
CA ARG A 150 10.00 18.14 6.86
C ARG A 150 10.49 19.50 6.40
N GLY A 151 10.11 20.58 7.08
CA GLY A 151 10.75 21.89 6.93
C GLY A 151 10.26 22.75 5.76
N THR A 152 9.09 22.48 5.18
CA THR A 152 8.50 23.35 4.14
C THR A 152 7.17 23.91 4.59
N GLN A 153 7.23 24.98 5.38
CA GLN A 153 6.09 25.84 5.66
C GLN A 153 5.65 26.50 4.34
N PHE A 154 4.73 25.88 3.59
CA PHE A 154 3.92 26.63 2.63
C PHE A 154 2.83 27.37 3.39
N ASP A 155 3.26 28.45 4.05
CA ASP A 155 2.37 29.44 4.66
C ASP A 155 1.54 30.09 3.53
N LYS A 156 0.31 29.61 3.38
CA LYS A 156 -0.70 30.26 2.53
C LYS A 156 -1.33 31.43 3.28
N LYS A 157 -0.51 32.33 3.88
CA LYS A 157 -0.96 33.61 4.43
C LYS A 157 0.15 34.68 4.54
N SER A 158 1.07 34.75 3.59
CA SER A 158 1.85 35.98 3.39
C SER A 158 1.81 36.45 1.94
N ILE A 159 0.66 37.02 1.56
CA ILE A 159 0.65 38.04 0.50
C ILE A 159 1.28 39.29 1.13
N ARG A 160 2.62 39.35 1.15
CA ARG A 160 3.39 40.59 1.06
C ARG A 160 4.90 40.30 1.04
N GLU A 161 5.49 40.85 -0.02
CA GLU A 161 6.92 41.09 -0.27
C GLU A 161 7.70 39.98 -1.01
N PRO A 162 8.01 40.20 -2.30
CA PRO A 162 9.00 39.42 -3.02
C PRO A 162 10.38 40.04 -2.77
N LEU A 163 11.38 39.27 -2.34
CA LEU A 163 12.77 39.53 -2.73
C LEU A 163 13.70 38.35 -2.36
N LEU A 164 14.41 37.88 -3.39
CA LEU A 164 15.71 37.21 -3.40
C LEU A 164 15.80 35.74 -2.94
N SER A 165 15.67 34.87 -3.95
CA SER A 165 16.74 33.96 -4.40
C SER A 165 17.70 33.37 -3.36
N GLU A 166 17.41 32.14 -2.93
CA GLU A 166 18.46 31.15 -2.66
C GLU A 166 18.25 29.91 -3.52
N SER A 167 18.98 29.91 -4.63
CA SER A 167 19.30 28.74 -5.43
C SER A 167 20.29 27.86 -4.67
N SER A 168 19.90 26.66 -4.27
CA SER A 168 20.86 25.57 -4.06
C SER A 168 20.21 24.19 -4.01
N LEU A 169 20.50 23.43 -5.05
CA LEU A 169 20.84 21.99 -5.00
C LEU A 169 19.77 21.04 -4.45
N PHE A 170 18.71 20.84 -5.22
CA PHE A 170 17.99 19.56 -5.19
C PHE A 170 18.34 18.79 -6.47
N PRO A 171 18.77 17.52 -6.38
CA PRO A 171 18.95 16.71 -7.58
C PRO A 171 17.61 16.63 -8.32
N GLU A 172 17.70 16.68 -9.64
CA GLU A 172 16.63 16.62 -10.63
C GLU A 172 15.85 15.30 -10.54
N GLN A 173 15.16 15.08 -9.43
CA GLN A 173 14.29 13.95 -9.24
C GLN A 173 12.93 14.33 -9.83
N ALA A 174 12.78 14.05 -11.13
CA ALA A 174 11.56 14.09 -11.92
C ALA A 174 10.52 15.10 -11.40
N GLN A 175 10.61 16.35 -11.89
CA GLN A 175 9.83 17.55 -11.54
C GLN A 175 8.28 17.42 -11.59
N ASP A 176 7.73 16.21 -11.66
CA ASP A 176 6.30 15.95 -11.86
C ASP A 176 5.73 14.85 -10.93
N ALA A 177 6.56 14.21 -10.09
CA ALA A 177 6.09 13.22 -9.10
C ALA A 177 5.86 13.90 -7.75
N SER A 178 4.64 14.40 -7.51
CA SER A 178 4.24 15.05 -6.25
C SER A 178 3.38 14.12 -5.40
N ALA A 179 3.47 14.22 -4.08
CA ALA A 179 2.53 13.58 -3.18
C ALA A 179 1.79 14.63 -2.34
N VAL A 180 0.51 14.39 -2.10
CA VAL A 180 -0.34 15.25 -1.26
C VAL A 180 -0.82 14.42 -0.09
N VAL A 181 -0.45 14.82 1.11
CA VAL A 181 -0.92 14.22 2.35
C VAL A 181 -2.07 15.06 2.88
N THR A 182 -3.29 14.53 2.80
CA THR A 182 -4.50 15.17 3.33
C THR A 182 -4.88 14.49 4.64
N GLY A 183 -4.98 15.23 5.74
CA GLY A 183 -5.19 14.68 7.06
C GLY A 183 -6.29 15.33 7.89
N PHE A 184 -7.05 14.51 8.61
CA PHE A 184 -7.95 14.96 9.67
C PHE A 184 -7.62 14.21 10.96
N SER A 185 -7.49 14.94 12.07
CA SER A 185 -7.41 14.32 13.40
C SER A 185 -8.45 14.89 14.37
N LEU A 186 -9.15 14.00 15.07
CA LEU A 186 -10.07 14.37 16.14
C LEU A 186 -9.32 14.39 17.48
N LEU A 187 -8.97 13.24 18.04
CA LEU A 187 -8.20 13.05 19.28
C LEU A 187 -6.94 12.25 18.93
N GLY A 188 -5.75 12.84 19.08
CA GLY A 188 -4.47 12.19 18.72
C GLY A 188 -3.66 13.02 17.73
N GLY A 189 -3.15 12.42 16.65
CA GLY A 189 -2.42 13.22 15.66
C GLY A 189 -1.97 12.52 14.38
N VAL A 190 -1.59 13.34 13.41
CA VAL A 190 -0.93 12.88 12.18
C VAL A 190 0.43 13.58 12.08
N ALA A 191 1.50 12.80 11.96
CA ALA A 191 2.86 13.30 11.88
C ALA A 191 3.51 12.87 10.57
N VAL A 192 4.16 13.82 9.92
CA VAL A 192 4.88 13.59 8.66
C VAL A 192 6.35 13.85 8.90
N MET A 193 7.18 12.79 8.84
CA MET A 193 8.61 12.87 9.15
C MET A 193 9.51 12.24 8.09
N THR A 194 10.79 12.59 8.10
CA THR A 194 11.82 12.01 7.23
C THR A 194 12.52 10.81 7.86
#